data_AF-A0A1X7DJY2-F1
#
_entry.id   AF-A0A1X7DJY2-F1
#
_cell.length_a   1.000
_cell.length_b   1.000
_cell.length_c   1.000
_cell.angle_alpha   90.00
_cell.angle_beta   90.00
_cell.angle_gamma   90.00
#
_symmetry.space_group_name_H-M   'P 1'
#
loop_
_entity.id
_entity.type
_entity.pdbx_description
1 polymer ?
#
loop_
_entity_poly.entity_id
_entity_poly.type
_entity_poly.pdbx_seq_one_letter_code
_entity_poly.pdbx_strand_id
1 'polypeptide(L)'
;MNKEDVFLWFDPYKCEAFQTEIMGYARWVEERLVPSFGNWNNEFVREAERLAENDRYQYEGGEADIADDAGIFCSQLAEINAYMLGMSIVGLSHLWEKQVICFLNKELKHYKFENEPKVNSYKLAENYFKLFGVDISETKFPALYELRLVANAIKHGEGGSYEKLKRMNSDTLIKLEDRCHPKFSFSRNLDFESNLISGDMSMLRIAIHPTFEHFKKFKEAVYSFWSYKYWVKVGERQYLVEKF
;
A
#
# COMPACT_ATOMS: atom_id res chain seq x y z
N MET A 1 -13.90 14.92 36.48
CA MET A 1 -14.09 15.61 35.20
C MET A 1 -15.38 15.06 34.61
N ASN A 2 -16.34 15.91 34.21
CA ASN A 2 -17.54 15.41 33.55
C ASN A 2 -17.12 14.77 32.22
N LYS A 3 -17.64 13.57 31.92
CA LYS A 3 -17.35 12.89 30.65
C LYS A 3 -17.84 13.70 29.44
N GLU A 4 -18.72 14.67 29.66
CA GLU A 4 -19.22 15.63 28.69
C GLU A 4 -18.15 16.62 28.20
N ASP A 5 -17.00 16.78 28.87
CA ASP A 5 -15.95 17.73 28.45
C ASP A 5 -14.74 17.08 27.73
N VAL A 6 -14.88 15.82 27.29
CA VAL A 6 -13.80 15.06 26.66
C VAL A 6 -13.95 15.11 25.14
N PHE A 7 -12.93 15.57 24.43
CA PHE A 7 -12.93 15.71 22.97
C PHE A 7 -11.69 15.08 22.34
N LEU A 8 -11.80 14.59 21.10
CA LEU A 8 -10.59 14.32 20.30
C LEU A 8 -10.09 15.61 19.65
N TRP A 9 -8.94 16.10 20.12
CA TRP A 9 -8.38 17.37 19.68
C TRP A 9 -7.31 17.17 18.61
N PHE A 10 -7.73 17.29 17.34
CA PHE A 10 -6.85 17.33 16.18
C PHE A 10 -6.23 18.72 16.06
N ASP A 11 -5.13 18.95 16.76
CA ASP A 11 -4.42 20.23 16.67
C ASP A 11 -3.52 20.31 15.43
N PRO A 12 -3.28 21.52 14.91
CA PRO A 12 -2.50 21.69 13.69
C PRO A 12 -1.09 21.13 13.81
N TYR A 13 -0.43 21.27 14.97
CA TYR A 13 0.95 20.81 15.17
C TYR A 13 1.06 19.28 15.20
N LYS A 14 0.15 18.58 15.88
CA LYS A 14 0.09 17.10 15.87
C LYS A 14 -0.24 16.58 14.47
N CYS A 15 -1.21 17.20 13.80
CA CYS A 15 -1.57 16.86 12.43
C CYS A 15 -0.37 17.01 11.47
N GLU A 16 0.32 18.15 11.53
CA GLU A 16 1.51 18.43 10.73
C GLU A 16 2.67 17.47 11.04
N ALA A 17 2.87 17.11 12.30
CA ALA A 17 3.88 16.13 12.69
C ALA A 17 3.63 14.75 12.04
N PHE A 18 2.39 14.25 12.09
CA PHE A 18 2.05 12.98 11.45
C PHE A 18 2.14 13.04 9.91
N GLN A 19 1.73 14.16 9.32
CA GLN A 19 1.91 14.42 7.88
C GLN A 19 3.39 14.42 7.49
N THR A 20 4.26 15.00 8.31
CA THR A 20 5.71 15.04 8.07
C THR A 20 6.30 13.64 8.08
N GLU A 21 5.92 12.78 9.03
CA GLU A 21 6.34 11.38 9.08
C GLU A 21 5.89 10.60 7.84
N ILE A 22 4.64 10.77 7.40
CA ILE A 22 4.09 10.16 6.18
C ILE A 22 4.90 10.61 4.97
N MET A 23 5.19 11.91 4.84
CA MET A 23 5.96 12.45 3.73
C MET A 23 7.40 11.98 3.75
N GLY A 24 8.00 11.81 4.93
CA GLY A 24 9.33 11.21 5.06
C GLY A 24 9.37 9.78 4.54
N TYR A 25 8.38 8.96 4.92
CA TYR A 25 8.24 7.59 4.42
C TYR A 25 8.00 7.56 2.91
N ALA A 26 7.06 8.37 2.42
CA ALA A 26 6.72 8.44 1.00
C ALA A 26 7.91 8.88 0.16
N ARG A 27 8.66 9.92 0.60
CA ARG A 27 9.86 10.39 -0.08
C ARG A 27 10.89 9.28 -0.22
N TRP A 28 11.11 8.48 0.83
CA TRP A 28 12.03 7.34 0.75
C TRP A 28 11.61 6.33 -0.33
N VAL A 29 10.32 6.02 -0.43
CA VAL A 29 9.79 5.13 -1.48
C VAL A 29 10.00 5.76 -2.86
N GLU A 30 9.64 7.04 -3.02
CA GLU A 30 9.68 7.75 -4.30
C GLU A 30 11.09 7.99 -4.82
N GLU A 31 12.05 8.29 -3.94
CA GLU A 31 13.42 8.65 -4.33
C GLU A 31 14.38 7.47 -4.38
N ARG A 32 14.10 6.39 -3.64
CA ARG A 32 15.03 5.25 -3.54
C ARG A 32 14.47 3.97 -4.12
N LEU A 33 13.19 3.70 -3.90
CA LEU A 33 12.59 2.46 -4.35
C LEU A 33 12.17 2.57 -5.82
N VAL A 34 11.35 3.55 -6.18
CA VAL A 34 10.81 3.72 -7.54
C VAL A 34 11.88 3.84 -8.64
N PRO A 35 12.97 4.62 -8.47
CA PRO A 35 13.96 4.79 -9.54
C PRO A 35 14.76 3.52 -9.84
N SER A 36 14.70 2.52 -8.97
CA SER A 36 15.30 1.21 -9.21
C SER A 36 14.53 0.41 -10.27
N PHE A 37 13.41 0.94 -10.81
CA PHE A 37 12.48 0.24 -11.67
C PHE A 37 12.09 1.05 -12.91
N GLY A 38 11.67 0.35 -13.96
CA GLY A 38 10.84 0.94 -15.02
C GLY A 38 11.52 1.19 -16.36
N ASN A 39 12.77 0.80 -16.56
CA ASN A 39 13.35 0.70 -17.90
C ASN A 39 13.59 -0.76 -18.31
N TRP A 40 12.49 -1.49 -18.45
CA TRP A 40 12.53 -2.92 -18.76
C TRP A 40 13.21 -3.24 -20.09
N ASN A 41 13.11 -2.33 -21.07
CA ASN A 41 13.85 -2.46 -22.33
C ASN A 41 15.37 -2.43 -22.09
N ASN A 42 15.87 -1.47 -21.32
CA ASN A 42 17.29 -1.41 -21.01
C ASN A 42 17.74 -2.60 -20.14
N GLU A 43 16.91 -3.03 -19.19
CA GLU A 43 17.19 -4.22 -18.37
C GLU A 43 17.26 -5.49 -19.24
N PHE A 44 16.35 -5.62 -20.21
CA PHE A 44 16.32 -6.73 -21.16
C PHE A 44 17.54 -6.73 -22.06
N VAL A 45 17.86 -5.60 -22.69
CA VAL A 45 19.02 -5.48 -23.59
C VAL A 45 20.31 -5.78 -22.83
N ARG A 46 20.47 -5.21 -21.62
CA ARG A 46 21.65 -5.45 -20.79
C ARG A 46 21.81 -6.92 -20.42
N GLU A 47 20.72 -7.61 -20.10
CA GLU A 47 20.77 -9.04 -19.78
C GLU A 47 21.00 -9.90 -21.02
N ALA A 48 20.38 -9.58 -22.15
CA ALA A 48 20.60 -10.27 -23.41
C ALA A 48 22.06 -10.16 -23.88
N GLU A 49 22.68 -8.98 -23.79
CA GLU A 49 24.10 -8.76 -24.06
C GLU A 49 24.98 -9.60 -23.13
N ARG A 50 24.68 -9.60 -21.82
CA ARG A 50 25.40 -10.41 -20.82
C ARG A 50 25.32 -11.91 -21.10
N LEU A 51 24.18 -12.39 -21.58
CA LEU A 51 23.97 -13.80 -21.95
C LEU A 51 24.68 -14.16 -23.27
N ALA A 52 24.71 -13.24 -24.25
CA ALA A 52 25.42 -13.45 -25.52
C ALA A 52 26.95 -13.56 -25.37
N GLU A 53 27.50 -12.89 -24.36
CA GLU A 53 28.92 -12.98 -23.99
C GLU A 53 29.27 -14.28 -23.24
N ASN A 54 28.28 -15.08 -22.85
CA ASN A 54 28.50 -16.34 -22.12
C ASN A 54 28.76 -17.49 -23.09
N ASP A 55 29.94 -18.12 -22.99
CA ASP A 55 30.36 -19.25 -23.81
C ASP A 55 29.28 -20.35 -23.93
N ARG A 56 28.49 -20.59 -22.88
CA ARG A 56 27.43 -21.60 -22.91
C ARG A 56 26.39 -21.33 -24.00
N TYR A 57 25.99 -20.08 -24.19
CA TYR A 57 25.03 -19.71 -25.24
C TYR A 57 25.70 -19.63 -26.62
N GLN A 58 27.02 -19.49 -26.71
CA GLN A 58 27.72 -19.52 -28.00
C GLN A 58 27.83 -20.93 -28.59
N TYR A 59 27.84 -21.96 -27.74
CA TYR A 59 28.01 -23.36 -28.16
C TYR A 59 26.71 -24.17 -28.22
N GLU A 60 25.72 -23.87 -27.37
CA GLU A 60 24.49 -24.70 -27.22
C GLU A 60 23.18 -23.92 -27.41
N GLY A 61 23.20 -22.58 -27.40
CA GLY A 61 22.01 -21.73 -27.48
C GLY A 61 21.96 -20.89 -28.76
N GLY A 62 20.76 -20.53 -29.20
CA GLY A 62 20.54 -19.55 -30.26
C GLY A 62 20.14 -18.17 -29.74
N GLU A 63 20.06 -17.19 -30.63
CA GLU A 63 19.51 -15.84 -30.30
C GLU A 63 18.12 -15.90 -29.63
N ALA A 64 17.31 -16.91 -29.99
CA ALA A 64 16.01 -17.13 -29.39
C ALA A 64 16.10 -17.51 -27.90
N ASP A 65 17.04 -18.39 -27.53
CA ASP A 65 17.21 -18.83 -26.14
C ASP A 65 17.73 -17.70 -25.26
N ILE A 66 18.66 -16.88 -25.77
CA ILE A 66 19.14 -15.67 -25.10
C ILE A 66 17.99 -14.71 -24.81
N ALA A 67 17.12 -14.51 -25.80
CA ALA A 67 16.03 -13.55 -25.70
C ALA A 67 14.93 -14.07 -24.76
N ASP A 68 14.64 -15.37 -24.75
CA ASP A 68 13.72 -15.99 -23.80
C ASP A 68 14.24 -15.87 -22.36
N ASP A 69 15.51 -16.18 -22.11
CA ASP A 69 16.10 -16.10 -20.76
C ASP A 69 16.21 -14.66 -20.24
N ALA A 70 16.54 -13.70 -21.10
CA ALA A 70 16.50 -12.27 -20.76
C ALA A 70 15.06 -11.81 -20.41
N GLY A 71 14.05 -12.35 -21.11
CA GLY A 71 12.64 -12.11 -20.83
C GLY A 71 12.21 -12.69 -19.48
N ILE A 72 12.67 -13.89 -19.14
CA ILE A 72 12.45 -14.52 -17.82
C ILE A 72 13.09 -13.66 -16.72
N PHE A 73 14.32 -13.21 -16.90
CA PHE A 73 15.00 -12.33 -15.95
C PHE A 73 14.23 -11.03 -15.69
N CYS A 74 13.78 -10.35 -16.76
CA CYS A 74 12.98 -9.13 -16.63
C CYS A 74 11.65 -9.39 -15.89
N SER A 75 11.03 -10.54 -16.14
CA SER A 75 9.81 -10.96 -15.44
C SER A 75 10.05 -11.13 -13.94
N GLN A 76 11.16 -11.76 -13.56
CA GLN A 76 11.56 -11.91 -12.16
C GLN A 76 11.86 -10.56 -11.50
N LEU A 77 12.53 -9.63 -12.19
CA LEU A 77 12.77 -8.29 -11.66
C LEU A 77 11.46 -7.49 -11.48
N ALA A 78 10.52 -7.60 -12.42
CA ALA A 78 9.21 -6.98 -12.28
C ALA A 78 8.42 -7.53 -11.08
N GLU A 79 8.57 -8.82 -10.78
CA GLU A 79 8.00 -9.44 -9.57
C GLU A 79 8.62 -8.89 -8.29
N ILE A 80 9.94 -8.75 -8.26
CA ILE A 80 10.66 -8.16 -7.12
C ILE A 80 10.20 -6.72 -6.91
N ASN A 81 10.03 -5.95 -7.99
CA ASN A 81 9.48 -4.61 -7.94
C ASN A 81 8.07 -4.59 -7.33
N ALA A 82 7.14 -5.35 -7.91
CA ALA A 82 5.76 -5.43 -7.41
C ALA A 82 5.71 -5.85 -5.93
N TYR A 83 6.56 -6.80 -5.53
CA TYR A 83 6.69 -7.21 -4.13
C TYR A 83 7.16 -6.06 -3.24
N MET A 84 8.25 -5.39 -3.59
CA MET A 84 8.79 -4.29 -2.78
C MET A 84 7.80 -3.12 -2.66
N LEU A 85 7.08 -2.81 -3.74
CA LEU A 85 6.05 -1.79 -3.74
C LEU A 85 4.83 -2.21 -2.91
N GLY A 86 4.41 -3.46 -3.00
CA GLY A 86 3.38 -4.04 -2.15
C GLY A 86 3.73 -3.96 -0.67
N MET A 87 4.96 -4.30 -0.31
CA MET A 87 5.46 -4.16 1.06
C MET A 87 5.55 -2.70 1.51
N SER A 88 5.81 -1.77 0.59
CA SER A 88 5.77 -0.34 0.89
C SER A 88 4.35 0.17 1.17
N ILE A 89 3.34 -0.35 0.46
CA ILE A 89 1.92 -0.09 0.76
C ILE A 89 1.54 -0.66 2.13
N VAL A 90 1.99 -1.87 2.46
CA VAL A 90 1.80 -2.45 3.80
C VAL A 90 2.42 -1.55 4.88
N GLY A 91 3.65 -1.11 4.67
CA GLY A 91 4.36 -0.21 5.58
C GLY A 91 3.62 1.12 5.79
N LEU A 92 3.10 1.73 4.72
CA LEU A 92 2.29 2.94 4.80
C LEU A 92 1.02 2.74 5.62
N SER A 93 0.30 1.63 5.41
CA SER A 93 -0.88 1.28 6.21
C SER A 93 -0.53 1.15 7.69
N HIS A 94 0.56 0.44 8.01
CA HIS A 94 0.98 0.25 9.41
C HIS A 94 1.47 1.53 10.06
N LEU A 95 2.16 2.40 9.32
CA LEU A 95 2.57 3.72 9.80
C LEU A 95 1.33 4.52 10.23
N TRP A 96 0.35 4.64 9.35
CA TRP A 96 -0.88 5.36 9.66
C TRP A 96 -1.65 4.74 10.83
N GLU A 97 -1.81 3.42 10.90
CA GLU A 97 -2.48 2.75 12.03
C GLU A 97 -1.77 3.04 13.36
N LYS A 98 -0.43 3.03 13.37
CA LYS A 98 0.37 3.41 14.55
C LYS A 98 0.15 4.86 14.94
N GLN A 99 0.10 5.79 13.98
CA GLN A 99 -0.17 7.21 14.25
C GLN A 99 -1.55 7.40 14.88
N VAL A 100 -2.59 6.72 14.37
CA VAL A 100 -3.94 6.76 14.94
C VAL A 100 -3.95 6.27 16.39
N ILE A 101 -3.27 5.15 16.67
CA ILE A 101 -3.14 4.59 18.03
C ILE A 101 -2.37 5.55 18.94
N CYS A 102 -1.26 6.13 18.46
CA CYS A 102 -0.44 7.07 19.23
C CYS A 102 -1.19 8.36 19.53
N PHE A 103 -1.91 8.90 18.55
CA PHE A 103 -2.79 10.06 18.73
C PHE A 103 -3.81 9.79 19.83
N LEU A 104 -4.58 8.72 19.70
CA LEU A 104 -5.64 8.41 20.65
C LEU A 104 -5.12 8.18 22.08
N ASN A 105 -4.01 7.47 22.24
CA ASN A 105 -3.40 7.30 23.56
C ASN A 105 -2.94 8.63 24.18
N LYS A 106 -2.45 9.59 23.38
CA LYS A 106 -2.07 10.92 23.88
C LYS A 106 -3.31 11.71 24.32
N GLU A 107 -4.39 11.66 23.54
CA GLU A 107 -5.66 12.32 23.88
C GLU A 107 -6.29 11.73 25.14
N LEU A 108 -6.42 10.40 25.24
CA LEU A 108 -6.99 9.74 26.42
C LEU A 108 -6.17 10.02 27.70
N LYS A 109 -4.84 10.07 27.59
CA LYS A 109 -3.97 10.44 28.71
C LYS A 109 -4.18 11.88 29.17
N HIS A 110 -4.40 12.81 28.24
CA HIS A 110 -4.66 14.23 28.57
C HIS A 110 -5.87 14.39 29.50
N TYR A 111 -6.91 13.58 29.27
CA TYR A 111 -8.15 13.60 30.04
C TYR A 111 -8.15 12.74 31.30
N LYS A 112 -6.98 12.21 31.71
CA LYS A 112 -6.82 11.34 32.88
C LYS A 112 -7.81 10.16 32.91
N PHE A 113 -8.04 9.53 31.76
CA PHE A 113 -8.59 8.17 31.71
C PHE A 113 -7.53 7.17 32.22
N GLU A 114 -7.03 7.37 33.44
CA GLU A 114 -5.88 6.65 34.02
C GLU A 114 -6.18 5.16 34.27
N ASN A 115 -7.46 4.78 34.27
CA ASN A 115 -7.91 3.40 34.47
C ASN A 115 -8.29 2.68 33.16
N GLU A 116 -8.25 3.36 32.00
CA GLU A 116 -8.57 2.72 30.72
C GLU A 116 -7.36 1.98 30.15
N PRO A 117 -7.56 0.79 29.54
CA PRO A 117 -6.48 0.05 28.91
C PRO A 117 -5.85 0.84 27.77
N LYS A 118 -4.51 0.80 27.68
CA LYS A 118 -3.76 1.41 26.58
C LYS A 118 -4.28 0.88 25.25
N VAL A 119 -4.59 1.78 24.33
CA VAL A 119 -4.97 1.41 22.96
C VAL A 119 -3.76 0.77 22.29
N ASN A 120 -3.88 -0.50 21.92
CA ASN A 120 -2.78 -1.32 21.41
C ASN A 120 -3.06 -1.92 20.02
N SER A 121 -4.25 -1.67 19.47
CA SER A 121 -4.66 -2.16 18.15
C SER A 121 -5.52 -1.13 17.46
N TYR A 122 -5.49 -1.16 16.12
CA TYR A 122 -6.36 -0.30 15.32
C TYR A 122 -7.84 -0.57 15.61
N LYS A 123 -8.22 -1.84 15.82
CA LYS A 123 -9.62 -2.19 16.08
C LYS A 123 -10.14 -1.54 17.36
N LEU A 124 -9.32 -1.53 18.41
CA LEU A 124 -9.65 -0.83 19.64
C LEU A 124 -9.68 0.69 19.41
N ALA A 125 -8.73 1.24 18.64
CA ALA A 125 -8.75 2.66 18.29
C ALA A 125 -10.04 3.05 17.57
N GLU A 126 -10.47 2.30 16.55
CA GLU A 126 -11.73 2.50 15.83
C GLU A 126 -12.94 2.53 16.78
N ASN A 127 -12.99 1.64 17.77
CA ASN A 127 -14.07 1.63 18.77
C ASN A 127 -14.07 2.91 19.62
N TYR A 128 -12.90 3.39 20.05
CA TYR A 128 -12.81 4.67 20.76
C TYR A 128 -13.22 5.84 19.86
N PHE A 129 -12.76 5.91 18.62
CA PHE A 129 -13.21 6.95 17.69
C PHE A 129 -14.74 7.01 17.57
N LYS A 130 -15.41 5.84 17.53
CA LYS A 130 -16.89 5.75 17.57
C LYS A 130 -17.49 6.27 18.87
N LEU A 131 -16.86 6.04 20.02
CA LEU A 131 -17.26 6.65 21.30
C LEU A 131 -17.19 8.18 21.26
N PHE A 132 -16.35 8.76 20.42
CA PHE A 132 -16.25 10.21 20.19
C PHE A 132 -17.11 10.71 19.01
N GLY A 133 -18.05 9.89 18.53
CA GLY A 133 -18.92 10.24 17.40
C GLY A 133 -18.20 10.30 16.04
N VAL A 134 -16.95 9.82 15.97
CA VAL A 134 -16.16 9.82 14.74
C VAL A 134 -16.14 8.42 14.16
N ASP A 135 -16.74 8.27 12.99
CA ASP A 135 -16.57 7.07 12.20
C ASP A 135 -15.33 7.19 11.30
N ILE A 136 -14.24 6.57 11.72
CA ILE A 136 -13.02 6.38 10.88
C ILE A 136 -13.08 5.08 10.07
N SER A 137 -14.24 4.43 10.01
CA SER A 137 -14.44 3.20 9.25
C SER A 137 -14.75 3.45 7.76
N GLU A 138 -15.18 2.37 7.11
CA GLU A 138 -15.10 2.09 5.68
C GLU A 138 -15.80 3.14 4.77
N THR A 139 -16.77 3.89 5.29
CA THR A 139 -17.66 4.76 4.50
C THR A 139 -17.15 6.20 4.32
N LYS A 140 -16.34 6.72 5.25
CA LYS A 140 -15.86 8.12 5.17
C LYS A 140 -14.50 8.26 4.49
N PHE A 141 -13.70 7.20 4.48
CA PHE A 141 -12.35 7.20 3.93
C PHE A 141 -12.13 5.98 3.01
N PRO A 142 -12.74 5.96 1.81
CA PRO A 142 -12.72 4.78 0.95
C PRO A 142 -11.30 4.35 0.56
N ALA A 143 -10.40 5.30 0.25
CA ALA A 143 -9.02 4.98 -0.10
C ALA A 143 -8.20 4.44 1.10
N LEU A 144 -8.46 4.92 2.32
CA LEU A 144 -7.84 4.35 3.53
C LEU A 144 -8.37 2.95 3.82
N TYR A 145 -9.66 2.75 3.60
CA TYR A 145 -10.26 1.45 3.76
C TYR A 145 -9.65 0.45 2.77
N GLU A 146 -9.57 0.82 1.50
CA GLU A 146 -8.92 0.03 0.46
C GLU A 146 -7.45 -0.24 0.79
N LEU A 147 -6.67 0.76 1.24
CA LEU A 147 -5.29 0.59 1.70
C LEU A 147 -5.19 -0.54 2.74
N ARG A 148 -6.05 -0.53 3.76
CA ARG A 148 -6.04 -1.56 4.81
C ARG A 148 -6.40 -2.94 4.28
N LEU A 149 -7.34 -3.03 3.33
CA LEU A 149 -7.70 -4.28 2.69
C LEU A 149 -6.53 -4.83 1.86
N VAL A 150 -5.89 -3.99 1.04
CA VAL A 150 -4.70 -4.33 0.25
C VAL A 150 -3.57 -4.79 1.17
N ALA A 151 -3.26 -4.02 2.22
CA ALA A 151 -2.21 -4.38 3.16
C ALA A 151 -2.48 -5.73 3.84
N ASN A 152 -3.71 -5.98 4.27
CA ASN A 152 -4.09 -7.25 4.88
C ASN A 152 -4.06 -8.41 3.88
N ALA A 153 -4.49 -8.19 2.64
CA ALA A 153 -4.46 -9.20 1.60
C ALA A 153 -3.02 -9.57 1.21
N ILE A 154 -2.10 -8.59 1.13
CA ILE A 154 -0.67 -8.85 0.92
C ILE A 154 -0.06 -9.66 2.07
N LYS A 155 -0.36 -9.32 3.33
CA LYS A 155 0.20 -10.03 4.50
C LYS A 155 -0.34 -11.44 4.70
N HIS A 156 -1.63 -11.64 4.41
CA HIS A 156 -2.36 -12.84 4.83
C HIS A 156 -2.91 -13.67 3.66
N GLY A 157 -2.71 -13.22 2.42
CA GLY A 157 -3.19 -13.90 1.22
C GLY A 157 -4.69 -13.77 0.99
N GLU A 158 -5.25 -14.79 0.33
CA GLU A 158 -6.66 -14.88 -0.06
C GLU A 158 -7.56 -15.12 1.17
N GLY A 159 -7.95 -14.03 1.82
CA GLY A 159 -8.88 -14.05 2.95
C GLY A 159 -10.00 -13.03 2.81
N GLY A 160 -10.68 -12.74 3.93
CA GLY A 160 -11.82 -11.81 3.93
C GLY A 160 -11.50 -10.41 3.37
N SER A 161 -10.27 -9.93 3.52
CA SER A 161 -9.84 -8.66 2.93
C SER A 161 -9.76 -8.71 1.40
N TYR A 162 -9.24 -9.81 0.84
CA TYR A 162 -9.18 -10.02 -0.60
C TYR A 162 -10.57 -10.18 -1.22
N GLU A 163 -11.47 -10.91 -0.56
CA GLU A 163 -12.87 -11.01 -0.97
C GLU A 163 -13.61 -9.68 -0.96
N LYS A 164 -13.24 -8.76 -0.05
CA LYS A 164 -13.77 -7.39 -0.04
C LYS A 164 -13.23 -6.57 -1.21
N LEU A 165 -11.92 -6.67 -1.51
CA LEU A 165 -11.32 -6.01 -2.68
C LEU A 165 -12.01 -6.42 -3.98
N LYS A 166 -12.29 -7.72 -4.15
CA LYS A 166 -13.02 -8.25 -5.32
C LYS A 166 -14.42 -7.66 -5.43
N ARG A 167 -15.17 -7.62 -4.33
CA ARG A 167 -16.51 -7.02 -4.29
C ARG A 167 -16.51 -5.52 -4.57
N MET A 168 -15.45 -4.82 -4.19
CA MET A 168 -15.26 -3.40 -4.47
C MET A 168 -14.77 -3.12 -5.90
N ASN A 169 -14.42 -4.16 -6.67
CA ASN A 169 -13.76 -4.03 -7.96
C ASN A 169 -12.52 -3.12 -7.88
N SER A 170 -11.68 -3.37 -6.87
CA SER A 170 -10.46 -2.58 -6.65
C SER A 170 -9.53 -2.62 -7.87
N ASP A 171 -9.02 -1.46 -8.24
CA ASP A 171 -8.02 -1.28 -9.31
C ASP A 171 -6.67 -1.95 -9.00
N THR A 172 -6.43 -2.29 -7.74
CA THR A 172 -5.23 -3.02 -7.31
C THR A 172 -5.22 -4.51 -7.67
N LEU A 173 -6.37 -5.07 -8.05
CA LEU A 173 -6.49 -6.48 -8.42
C LEU A 173 -6.01 -6.71 -9.85
N ILE A 174 -5.28 -7.81 -10.05
CA ILE A 174 -4.97 -8.28 -11.41
C ILE A 174 -6.26 -8.79 -12.03
N LYS A 175 -6.71 -8.16 -13.12
CA LYS A 175 -7.86 -8.67 -13.85
C LYS A 175 -7.47 -9.91 -14.65
N LEU A 176 -8.43 -10.80 -14.90
CA LEU A 176 -8.19 -12.01 -15.69
C LEU A 176 -7.69 -11.70 -17.12
N GLU A 177 -8.11 -10.57 -17.68
CA GLU A 177 -7.62 -10.04 -18.97
C GLU A 177 -6.16 -9.57 -18.93
N ASP A 178 -5.67 -9.17 -17.75
CA ASP A 178 -4.30 -8.71 -17.52
C ASP A 178 -3.35 -9.85 -17.15
N ARG A 179 -3.88 -11.05 -16.89
CA ARG A 179 -3.04 -12.25 -16.73
C ARG A 179 -2.47 -12.58 -18.09
N CYS A 180 -1.23 -12.16 -18.31
CA CYS A 180 -0.43 -12.74 -19.36
C CYS A 180 -0.35 -14.25 -19.09
N HIS A 181 -1.16 -15.03 -19.81
CA HIS A 181 -0.82 -16.42 -20.04
C HIS A 181 0.59 -16.39 -20.65
N PRO A 182 1.57 -17.11 -20.10
CA PRO A 182 2.88 -17.24 -20.73
C PRO A 182 2.73 -18.15 -21.96
N LYS A 183 1.98 -17.69 -22.96
CA LYS A 183 2.28 -18.01 -24.34
C LYS A 183 3.33 -16.97 -24.72
N PHE A 184 4.59 -17.30 -24.47
CA PHE A 184 5.73 -16.68 -25.14
C PHE A 184 5.59 -16.95 -26.66
N SER A 185 4.57 -16.37 -27.31
CA SER A 185 4.61 -16.18 -28.75
C SER A 185 5.48 -14.95 -28.92
N PHE A 186 6.75 -15.20 -29.17
CA PHE A 186 7.80 -14.23 -29.44
C PHE A 186 7.44 -13.42 -30.70
N SER A 187 6.47 -12.51 -30.59
CA SER A 187 6.29 -11.47 -31.59
C SER A 187 7.33 -10.42 -31.27
N ARG A 188 8.20 -10.10 -32.24
CA ARG A 188 9.36 -9.18 -32.15
C ARG A 188 9.04 -7.74 -31.72
N ASN A 189 7.81 -7.47 -31.29
CA ASN A 189 7.30 -6.17 -30.88
C ASN A 189 6.73 -6.28 -29.45
N LEU A 190 7.54 -6.73 -28.49
CA LEU A 190 7.20 -6.53 -27.08
C LEU A 190 7.43 -5.04 -26.77
N ASP A 191 6.34 -4.28 -26.75
CA ASP A 191 6.32 -2.97 -26.10
C ASP A 191 6.50 -3.19 -24.59
N PHE A 192 7.74 -3.41 -24.15
CA PHE A 192 8.14 -3.47 -22.73
C PHE A 192 7.87 -2.13 -22.00
N GLU A 193 7.41 -1.10 -22.71
CA GLU A 193 6.97 0.18 -22.15
C GLU A 193 5.67 0.05 -21.35
N SER A 194 4.83 -0.96 -21.59
CA SER A 194 3.56 -1.14 -20.85
C SER A 194 3.62 -2.28 -19.84
N ASN A 195 3.70 -1.91 -18.56
CA ASN A 195 3.33 -2.69 -17.37
C ASN A 195 3.45 -4.21 -17.50
N LEU A 196 4.67 -4.75 -17.31
CA LEU A 196 4.85 -6.17 -17.12
C LEU A 196 4.12 -6.61 -15.83
N ILE A 197 2.88 -7.06 -15.97
CA ILE A 197 2.06 -7.59 -14.88
C ILE A 197 2.48 -9.05 -14.72
N SER A 198 3.22 -9.35 -13.65
CA SER A 198 3.46 -10.73 -13.27
C SER A 198 2.11 -11.42 -13.05
N GLY A 199 1.83 -12.41 -13.90
CA GLY A 199 0.64 -13.25 -13.84
C GLY A 199 0.70 -14.23 -12.66
N ASP A 200 0.46 -15.52 -12.94
CA ASP A 200 0.24 -16.58 -11.93
C ASP A 200 1.46 -16.91 -11.03
N MET A 201 2.59 -16.18 -11.18
CA MET A 201 3.84 -16.36 -10.43
C MET A 201 4.18 -15.20 -9.48
N SER A 202 3.24 -14.27 -9.24
CA SER A 202 3.45 -13.13 -8.33
C SER A 202 4.05 -13.55 -6.99
N MET A 203 5.18 -12.93 -6.63
CA MET A 203 5.83 -13.14 -5.32
C MET A 203 4.95 -12.73 -4.12
N LEU A 204 3.92 -11.91 -4.34
CA LEU A 204 2.91 -11.60 -3.31
C LEU A 204 1.96 -12.79 -3.05
N ARG A 205 1.99 -13.82 -3.91
CA ARG A 205 1.15 -15.03 -3.84
C ARG A 205 -0.35 -14.74 -3.79
N ILE A 206 -0.74 -13.62 -4.36
CA ILE A 206 -2.12 -13.14 -4.46
C ILE A 206 -2.25 -12.30 -5.72
N ALA A 207 -3.44 -12.28 -6.33
CA ALA A 207 -3.69 -11.53 -7.57
C ALA A 207 -3.88 -10.03 -7.30
N ILE A 208 -2.87 -9.40 -6.69
CA ILE A 208 -2.75 -7.96 -6.49
C ILE A 208 -1.49 -7.49 -7.23
N HIS A 209 -1.64 -6.44 -8.04
CA HIS A 209 -0.52 -5.78 -8.72
C HIS A 209 -0.43 -4.33 -8.23
N PRO A 210 0.39 -4.08 -7.20
CA PRO A 210 0.61 -2.73 -6.71
C PRO A 210 1.36 -1.93 -7.78
N THR A 211 0.91 -0.71 -8.05
CA THR A 211 1.55 0.23 -8.96
C THR A 211 1.94 1.49 -8.19
N PHE A 212 2.78 2.31 -8.79
CA PHE A 212 3.18 3.55 -8.14
C PHE A 212 1.99 4.52 -7.99
N GLU A 213 1.02 4.47 -8.90
CA GLU A 213 -0.24 5.23 -8.77
C GLU A 213 -1.08 4.73 -7.59
N HIS A 214 -1.14 3.42 -7.35
CA HIS A 214 -1.77 2.88 -6.13
C HIS A 214 -1.09 3.43 -4.87
N PHE A 215 0.25 3.45 -4.85
CA PHE A 215 0.99 4.04 -3.72
C PHE A 215 0.67 5.53 -3.53
N LYS A 216 0.65 6.33 -4.59
CA LYS A 216 0.28 7.76 -4.52
C LYS A 216 -1.13 7.98 -4.00
N LYS A 217 -2.10 7.19 -4.49
CA LYS A 217 -3.50 7.20 -4.03
C LYS A 217 -3.58 6.96 -2.53
N PHE A 218 -2.89 5.95 -2.02
CA PHE A 218 -2.88 5.63 -0.60
C PHE A 218 -2.10 6.63 0.25
N LYS A 219 -0.99 7.16 -0.26
CA LYS A 219 -0.23 8.26 0.35
C LYS A 219 -1.12 9.47 0.58
N GLU A 220 -1.84 9.89 -0.46
CA GLU A 220 -2.75 11.03 -0.37
C GLU A 220 -3.85 10.77 0.67
N ALA A 221 -4.39 9.56 0.72
CA ALA A 221 -5.43 9.19 1.69
C ALA A 221 -4.95 9.29 3.15
N VAL A 222 -3.76 8.76 3.47
CA VAL A 222 -3.20 8.86 4.83
C VAL A 222 -2.78 10.28 5.18
N TYR A 223 -2.27 11.04 4.21
CA TYR A 223 -1.89 12.44 4.39
C TYR A 223 -3.11 13.32 4.65
N SER A 224 -4.15 13.17 3.84
CA SER A 224 -5.42 13.89 3.94
C SER A 224 -6.19 13.52 5.20
N PHE A 225 -6.06 12.29 5.73
CA PHE A 225 -6.62 11.95 7.03
C PHE A 225 -6.07 12.83 8.14
N TRP A 226 -4.80 13.24 8.10
CA TRP A 226 -4.23 14.17 9.08
C TRP A 226 -4.39 15.64 8.69
N SER A 227 -5.32 15.98 7.79
CA SER A 227 -5.62 17.37 7.46
C SER A 227 -6.36 18.06 8.60
N TYR A 228 -5.70 19.01 9.26
CA TYR A 228 -6.33 19.86 10.28
C TYR A 228 -7.60 20.56 9.74
N LYS A 229 -7.53 21.09 8.51
CA LYS A 229 -8.67 21.76 7.86
C LYS A 229 -9.88 20.84 7.71
N TYR A 230 -9.64 19.57 7.37
CA TYR A 230 -10.71 18.57 7.30
C TYR A 230 -11.36 18.38 8.68
N TRP A 231 -10.56 18.17 9.73
CA TRP A 231 -11.11 17.93 11.07
C TRP A 231 -11.80 19.17 11.66
N VAL A 232 -11.35 20.38 11.36
CA VAL A 232 -12.08 21.59 11.73
C VAL A 232 -13.47 21.60 11.09
N LYS A 233 -13.57 21.27 9.79
CA LYS A 233 -14.85 21.24 9.06
C LYS A 233 -15.80 20.16 9.57
N VAL A 234 -15.27 19.01 9.98
CA VAL A 234 -16.08 17.90 10.53
C VAL A 234 -16.74 18.27 11.87
N GLY A 235 -16.24 19.28 12.58
CA GLY A 235 -16.82 19.76 13.83
C GLY A 235 -16.34 19.02 15.07
N GLU A 236 -17.02 19.21 16.20
CA GLU A 236 -16.62 18.70 17.51
C GLU A 236 -16.78 17.17 17.62
N ARG A 237 -15.91 16.58 18.44
CA ARG A 237 -15.75 15.11 18.59
C ARG A 237 -15.85 14.75 20.05
N GLN A 238 -17.00 15.07 20.63
CA GLN A 238 -17.30 14.93 22.04
C GLN A 238 -17.54 13.47 22.39
N TYR A 239 -17.10 13.06 23.57
CA TYR A 239 -17.36 11.73 24.09
C TYR A 239 -18.87 11.53 24.31
N LEU A 240 -19.43 10.49 23.68
CA LEU A 240 -20.84 10.16 23.73
C LEU A 240 -21.10 9.27 24.96
N VAL A 241 -21.60 9.87 26.04
CA VAL A 241 -21.83 9.19 27.34
C VAL A 241 -22.95 8.13 27.27
N GLU A 242 -23.85 8.19 26.28
CA GLU A 242 -25.14 7.47 26.30
C GLU A 242 -25.29 6.27 25.35
N LYS A 243 -24.23 5.68 24.77
CA LYS A 243 -24.42 4.66 23.69
C LYS A 243 -23.77 3.28 23.88
N PHE A 244 -23.33 2.91 25.07
CA PHE A 244 -22.91 1.53 25.37
C PHE A 244 -23.36 1.06 26.74
#